data_AF-A0A506XTP2-F1
#
_entry.id   AF-A0A506XTP2-F1
#
_cell.length_a   1.000
_cell.length_b   1.000
_cell.length_c   1.000
_cell.angle_alpha   90.00
_cell.angle_beta   90.00
_cell.angle_gamma   90.00
#
_symmetry.space_group_name_H-M   'P 1'
#
loop_
_entity.id
_entity.type
_entity.pdbx_description
1 polymer ?
#
loop_
_entity_poly.entity_id
_entity_poly.type
_entity_poly.pdbx_seq_one_letter_code
_entity_poly.pdbx_strand_id
1 'polypeptide(L)'
;MITSDSLRQAPRELRPLHVPRPSTGQLRLRPSLRGNGFVVGSVEANGPDTVGFANRDRVAWRDDSTELPDLLLKSQDDVLGVPSWITDQQVVDYLGPGLVARALMRSSHPVGRGDDVRVISTDALVSSMATAWARHLGAHIVEQGPALVLEHSARGRVFPQAHGRLAQAAVDVFQAIRAGMFDDIDADQSRAVTAA
;
A
#
# COMPACT_ATOMS: atom_id res chain seq x y z
N MET A 1 -7.03 32.78 -55.54
CA MET A 1 -7.28 33.69 -54.40
C MET A 1 -7.76 32.80 -53.26
N ILE A 2 -6.87 32.50 -52.30
CA ILE A 2 -7.08 31.50 -51.26
C ILE A 2 -7.52 32.26 -50.01
N THR A 3 -8.74 32.03 -49.52
CA THR A 3 -9.23 32.64 -48.28
C THR A 3 -9.00 31.65 -47.15
N SER A 4 -7.98 31.92 -46.33
CA SER A 4 -7.64 31.18 -45.13
C SER A 4 -8.69 31.41 -44.05
N ASP A 5 -9.63 30.47 -43.90
CA ASP A 5 -10.50 30.39 -42.73
C ASP A 5 -9.74 29.66 -41.62
N SER A 6 -8.98 30.43 -40.84
CA SER A 6 -8.30 29.94 -39.64
C SER A 6 -9.34 29.59 -38.58
N LEU A 7 -9.65 28.29 -38.48
CA LEU A 7 -10.24 27.65 -37.31
C LEU A 7 -9.41 27.99 -36.05
N ARG A 8 -9.73 29.10 -35.39
CA ARG A 8 -9.39 29.30 -33.99
C ARG A 8 -10.26 28.35 -33.18
N GLN A 9 -9.79 27.12 -33.01
CA GLN A 9 -10.26 26.27 -31.93
C GLN A 9 -9.96 27.00 -30.61
N ALA A 10 -11.02 27.50 -29.99
CA ALA A 10 -10.96 27.93 -28.60
C ALA A 10 -10.36 26.79 -27.75
N PRO A 11 -9.52 27.08 -26.76
CA PRO A 11 -9.12 26.06 -25.80
C PRO A 11 -10.40 25.47 -25.22
N ARG A 12 -10.59 24.15 -25.33
CA ARG A 12 -11.60 23.46 -24.52
C ARG A 12 -11.23 23.75 -23.07
N GLU A 13 -11.93 24.69 -22.44
CA GLU A 13 -11.87 24.83 -21.00
C GLU A 13 -12.29 23.49 -20.40
N LEU A 14 -11.30 22.71 -19.98
CA LEU A 14 -11.52 21.52 -19.19
C LEU A 14 -12.18 22.01 -17.91
N ARG A 15 -13.51 21.88 -17.83
CA ARG A 15 -14.23 22.10 -16.57
C ARG A 15 -13.47 21.27 -15.52
N PRO A 16 -13.00 21.87 -14.41
CA PRO A 16 -12.45 21.07 -13.33
C PRO A 16 -13.54 20.08 -12.95
N LEU A 17 -13.27 18.79 -13.10
CA LEU A 17 -14.20 17.73 -12.73
C LEU A 17 -14.49 17.94 -11.24
N HIS A 18 -15.64 18.51 -10.95
CA HIS A 18 -16.04 18.83 -9.59
C HIS A 18 -16.31 17.50 -8.90
N VAL A 19 -15.33 16.99 -8.16
CA VAL A 19 -15.52 15.77 -7.39
C VAL A 19 -16.66 16.01 -6.40
N PRO A 20 -17.73 15.20 -6.45
CA PRO A 20 -18.93 15.45 -5.68
C PRO A 20 -18.63 15.50 -4.18
N ARG A 21 -19.50 16.18 -3.43
CA ARG A 21 -19.42 16.18 -1.97
C ARG A 21 -19.54 14.73 -1.47
N PRO A 22 -18.69 14.29 -0.51
CA PRO A 22 -18.79 12.95 0.05
C PRO A 22 -20.16 12.70 0.68
N SER A 23 -20.74 11.54 0.39
CA SER A 23 -21.96 11.05 1.03
C SER A 23 -21.66 10.32 2.35
N THR A 24 -22.68 9.83 3.05
CA THR A 24 -22.51 9.17 4.35
C THR A 24 -21.45 8.07 4.32
N GLY A 25 -20.52 8.11 5.27
CA GLY A 25 -19.41 7.16 5.38
C GLY A 25 -18.33 7.29 4.29
N GLN A 26 -18.39 8.31 3.43
CA GLN A 26 -17.37 8.55 2.42
C GLN A 26 -16.41 9.66 2.81
N LEU A 27 -15.19 9.55 2.32
CA LEU A 27 -14.15 10.57 2.41
C LEU A 27 -13.82 11.07 1.02
N ARG A 28 -13.60 12.37 0.89
CA ARG A 28 -12.96 12.95 -0.28
C ARG A 28 -11.47 13.12 0.01
N LEU A 29 -10.64 12.49 -0.82
CA LEU A 29 -9.21 12.37 -0.61
C LEU A 29 -8.44 13.10 -1.69
N ARG A 30 -7.28 13.65 -1.32
CA ARG A 30 -6.30 14.23 -2.23
C ARG A 30 -5.03 13.36 -2.23
N PRO A 31 -4.72 12.65 -3.33
CA PRO A 31 -3.48 11.89 -3.46
C PRO A 31 -2.25 12.78 -3.38
N SER A 32 -1.16 12.25 -2.82
CA SER A 32 0.17 12.88 -2.81
C SER A 32 1.25 11.97 -3.40
N LEU A 33 1.21 10.67 -3.10
CA LEU A 33 2.25 9.71 -3.51
C LEU A 33 1.66 8.33 -3.76
N ARG A 34 2.23 7.57 -4.72
CA ARG A 34 1.81 6.19 -5.04
C ARG A 34 3.00 5.25 -5.14
N GLY A 35 2.82 4.00 -4.74
CA GLY A 35 3.85 2.95 -4.84
C GLY A 35 3.41 1.63 -4.24
N ASN A 36 3.95 0.53 -4.77
CA ASN A 36 3.74 -0.85 -4.33
C ASN A 36 2.28 -1.26 -4.02
N GLY A 37 1.32 -0.70 -4.77
CA GLY A 37 -0.11 -1.00 -4.66
C GLY A 37 -0.86 -0.17 -3.61
N PHE A 38 -0.26 0.89 -3.09
CA PHE A 38 -0.89 1.84 -2.19
C PHE A 38 -0.69 3.29 -2.66
N VAL A 39 -1.61 4.14 -2.24
CA VAL A 39 -1.56 5.59 -2.40
C VAL A 39 -1.61 6.22 -1.01
N VAL A 40 -0.82 7.26 -0.80
CA VAL A 40 -0.92 8.15 0.35
C VAL A 40 -1.52 9.47 -0.08
N GLY A 41 -2.24 10.09 0.84
CA GLY A 41 -2.78 11.41 0.63
C GLY A 41 -3.33 12.00 1.92
N SER A 42 -4.23 12.97 1.76
CA SER A 42 -4.91 13.61 2.87
C SER A 42 -6.42 13.64 2.68
N VAL A 43 -7.14 13.65 3.80
CA VAL A 43 -8.58 13.89 3.82
C VAL A 43 -8.85 15.36 3.49
N GLU A 44 -9.60 15.61 2.41
CA GLU A 44 -10.03 16.96 2.04
C GLU A 44 -11.40 17.29 2.65
N ALA A 45 -12.33 16.34 2.63
CA ALA A 45 -13.64 16.50 3.24
C ALA A 45 -14.21 15.17 3.72
N ASN A 46 -15.01 15.27 4.77
CA ASN A 46 -15.72 14.17 5.40
C ASN A 46 -17.20 14.18 5.02
N GLY A 47 -17.73 13.02 4.65
CA GLY A 47 -19.18 12.80 4.60
C GLY A 47 -19.77 12.66 6.01
N PRO A 48 -21.10 12.75 6.15
CA PRO A 48 -21.79 12.44 7.41
C PRO A 48 -21.41 11.04 7.94
N ASP A 49 -21.44 10.86 9.25
CA ASP A 49 -21.18 9.58 9.94
C ASP A 49 -19.81 8.94 9.63
N THR A 50 -18.85 9.73 9.19
CA THR A 50 -17.45 9.31 9.13
C THR A 50 -16.85 9.34 10.53
N VAL A 51 -16.18 8.25 10.93
CA VAL A 51 -15.65 8.06 12.27
C VAL A 51 -14.14 7.92 12.21
N GLY A 52 -13.42 8.64 13.08
CA GLY A 52 -11.97 8.51 13.23
C GLY A 52 -11.14 9.24 12.17
N PHE A 53 -11.75 10.07 11.33
CA PHE A 53 -11.07 10.91 10.35
C PHE A 53 -11.48 12.37 10.46
N ALA A 54 -10.50 13.27 10.39
CA ALA A 54 -10.65 14.71 10.32
C ALA A 54 -10.05 15.25 9.02
N ASN A 55 -10.47 16.46 8.62
CA ASN A 55 -9.86 17.15 7.50
C ASN A 55 -8.36 17.31 7.73
N ARG A 56 -7.57 17.07 6.68
CA ARG A 56 -6.10 17.04 6.64
C ARG A 56 -5.43 15.85 7.32
N ASP A 57 -6.20 14.87 7.83
CA ASP A 57 -5.59 13.62 8.30
C ASP A 57 -4.83 12.94 7.16
N ARG A 58 -3.62 12.47 7.47
CA ARG A 58 -2.83 11.66 6.55
C ARG A 58 -3.42 10.27 6.50
N VAL A 59 -3.67 9.80 5.28
CA VAL A 59 -4.32 8.53 5.04
C VAL A 59 -3.69 7.77 3.89
N ALA A 60 -3.89 6.46 3.88
CA ALA A 60 -3.46 5.57 2.82
C ALA A 60 -4.60 4.64 2.40
N TRP A 61 -4.61 4.25 1.13
CA TRP A 61 -5.58 3.29 0.61
C TRP A 61 -4.95 2.46 -0.50
N ARG A 62 -5.60 1.34 -0.85
CA ARG A 62 -5.15 0.49 -1.94
C ARG A 62 -5.26 1.21 -3.28
N ASP A 63 -4.22 1.13 -4.08
CA ASP A 63 -4.22 1.66 -5.44
C ASP A 63 -4.95 0.69 -6.36
N ASP A 64 -6.15 1.06 -6.79
CA ASP A 64 -6.98 0.37 -7.77
C ASP A 64 -7.14 1.19 -9.07
N SER A 65 -6.31 2.23 -9.25
CA SER A 65 -6.47 3.24 -10.29
C SER A 65 -5.41 3.12 -11.39
N THR A 66 -5.86 3.22 -12.65
CA THR A 66 -4.95 3.38 -13.80
C THR A 66 -4.27 4.75 -13.74
N GLU A 67 -5.06 5.81 -13.54
CA GLU A 67 -4.61 7.19 -13.38
C GLU A 67 -5.11 7.75 -12.05
N LEU A 68 -4.26 8.52 -11.35
CA LEU A 68 -4.64 9.16 -10.10
C LEU A 68 -5.26 10.53 -10.38
N PRO A 69 -6.52 10.76 -9.99
CA PRO A 69 -7.13 12.07 -10.09
C PRO A 69 -6.64 13.01 -8.97
N ASP A 70 -6.79 14.33 -9.15
CA ASP A 70 -6.47 15.33 -8.12
C ASP A 70 -7.27 15.12 -6.82
N LEU A 71 -8.50 14.62 -6.96
CA LEU A 71 -9.42 14.31 -5.88
C LEU A 71 -10.19 13.03 -6.21
N LEU A 72 -10.51 12.22 -5.21
CA LEU A 72 -11.37 11.05 -5.36
C LEU A 72 -12.25 10.83 -4.13
N LEU A 73 -13.29 10.01 -4.28
CA LEU A 73 -14.10 9.52 -3.16
C LEU A 73 -13.71 8.08 -2.82
N LYS A 74 -13.60 7.79 -1.53
CA LYS A 74 -13.43 6.42 -1.00
C LYS A 74 -14.36 6.21 0.18
N SER A 75 -14.78 4.96 0.41
CA SER A 75 -15.42 4.58 1.67
C SER A 75 -14.40 4.77 2.80
N GLN A 76 -14.84 5.23 3.97
CA GLN A 76 -13.99 5.28 5.16
C GLN A 76 -13.43 3.90 5.54
N ASP A 77 -14.15 2.82 5.18
CA ASP A 77 -13.75 1.43 5.48
C ASP A 77 -12.57 0.95 4.63
N ASP A 78 -12.28 1.63 3.53
CA ASP A 78 -11.18 1.34 2.60
C ASP A 78 -9.94 2.22 2.85
N VAL A 79 -10.00 3.06 3.88
CA VAL A 79 -9.00 4.10 4.16
C VAL A 79 -8.31 3.79 5.50
N LEU A 80 -6.99 3.94 5.50
CA LEU A 80 -6.13 3.70 6.64
C LEU A 80 -5.59 5.03 7.15
N GLY A 81 -5.72 5.31 8.45
CA GLY A 81 -4.99 6.41 9.08
C GLY A 81 -3.48 6.15 9.07
N VAL A 82 -2.68 7.14 8.67
CA VAL A 82 -1.22 7.05 8.66
C VAL A 82 -0.66 7.76 9.90
N PRO A 83 0.06 7.04 10.80
CA PRO A 83 0.67 7.66 11.96
C PRO A 83 1.68 8.75 11.60
N SER A 84 1.80 9.77 12.45
CA SER A 84 2.67 10.93 12.19
C SER A 84 4.15 10.60 12.03
N TRP A 85 4.62 9.52 12.66
CA TRP A 85 6.01 9.07 12.64
C TRP A 85 6.35 8.16 11.44
N ILE A 86 5.37 7.76 10.63
CA ILE A 86 5.59 7.09 9.35
C ILE A 86 5.66 8.16 8.25
N THR A 87 6.68 8.14 7.40
CA THR A 87 6.76 9.05 6.23
C THR A 87 5.88 8.56 5.08
N ASP A 88 5.45 9.45 4.18
CA ASP A 88 4.68 9.07 2.98
C ASP A 88 5.45 8.03 2.15
N GLN A 89 6.78 8.22 2.03
CA GLN A 89 7.67 7.31 1.32
C GLN A 89 7.67 5.90 1.94
N GLN A 90 7.80 5.79 3.27
CA GLN A 90 7.74 4.51 3.97
C GLN A 90 6.41 3.78 3.76
N VAL A 91 5.28 4.50 3.65
CA VAL A 91 3.99 3.85 3.34
C VAL A 91 4.02 3.22 1.96
N VAL A 92 4.36 4.00 0.93
CA VAL A 92 4.28 3.51 -0.46
C VAL A 92 5.37 2.49 -0.77
N ASP A 93 6.47 2.49 -0.03
CA ASP A 93 7.53 1.49 -0.15
C ASP A 93 7.18 0.19 0.58
N TYR A 94 6.73 0.27 1.84
CA TYR A 94 6.69 -0.90 2.71
C TYR A 94 5.29 -1.42 3.02
N LEU A 95 4.22 -0.63 2.91
CA LEU A 95 2.90 -1.08 3.38
C LEU A 95 2.39 -2.28 2.59
N GLY A 96 2.39 -2.20 1.25
CA GLY A 96 1.95 -3.31 0.40
C GLY A 96 2.77 -4.58 0.58
N PRO A 97 4.10 -4.54 0.37
CA PRO A 97 4.96 -5.71 0.54
C PRO A 97 4.98 -6.24 1.98
N GLY A 98 4.94 -5.36 2.98
CA GLY A 98 4.87 -5.72 4.39
C GLY A 98 3.58 -6.44 4.77
N LEU A 99 2.43 -6.05 4.19
CA LEU A 99 1.17 -6.76 4.37
C LEU A 99 1.23 -8.19 3.80
N VAL A 100 1.90 -8.38 2.67
CA VAL A 100 2.13 -9.72 2.08
C VAL A 100 3.06 -10.53 2.97
N ALA A 101 4.20 -9.97 3.36
CA ALA A 101 5.16 -10.61 4.27
C ALA A 101 4.49 -11.07 5.58
N ARG A 102 3.69 -10.19 6.20
CA ARG A 102 2.91 -10.52 7.39
C ARG A 102 1.91 -11.64 7.15
N ALA A 103 1.24 -11.66 5.99
CA ALA A 103 0.29 -12.71 5.66
C ALA A 103 0.98 -14.07 5.53
N LEU A 104 2.19 -14.12 4.95
CA LEU A 104 2.99 -15.35 4.86
C LEU A 104 3.29 -15.94 6.25
N MET A 105 3.64 -15.10 7.23
CA MET A 105 3.90 -15.55 8.61
C MET A 105 2.68 -16.17 9.31
N ARG A 106 1.48 -15.84 8.84
CA ARG A 106 0.20 -16.28 9.40
C ARG A 106 -0.57 -17.23 8.46
N SER A 107 0.14 -17.83 7.51
CA SER A 107 -0.42 -18.80 6.56
C SER A 107 -0.73 -20.14 7.26
N SER A 108 -0.88 -21.23 6.49
CA SER A 108 -1.34 -22.53 6.98
C SER A 108 -0.56 -23.07 8.19
N HIS A 109 0.73 -22.72 8.30
CA HIS A 109 1.57 -23.00 9.47
C HIS A 109 2.16 -21.67 9.98
N PRO A 110 1.67 -21.13 11.12
CA PRO A 110 2.22 -19.91 11.68
C PRO A 110 3.69 -20.07 12.04
N VAL A 111 4.51 -19.12 11.62
CA VAL A 111 5.95 -19.11 11.93
C VAL A 111 6.17 -18.68 13.38
N GLY A 112 7.03 -19.41 14.08
CA GLY A 112 7.43 -19.16 15.46
C GLY A 112 8.94 -19.20 15.67
N ARG A 113 9.33 -19.04 16.93
CA ARG A 113 10.73 -19.07 17.36
C ARG A 113 11.32 -20.47 17.19
N GLY A 114 12.50 -20.54 16.56
CA GLY A 114 13.23 -21.79 16.34
C GLY A 114 12.79 -22.56 15.09
N ASP A 115 11.79 -22.09 14.36
CA ASP A 115 11.40 -22.70 13.09
C ASP A 115 12.49 -22.45 12.04
N ASP A 116 12.80 -23.48 11.25
CA ASP A 116 13.57 -23.33 10.01
C ASP A 116 12.62 -22.90 8.88
N VAL A 117 12.87 -21.74 8.30
CA VAL A 117 12.00 -21.10 7.29
C VAL A 117 12.76 -20.89 5.99
N ARG A 118 12.07 -21.16 4.88
CA ARG A 118 12.52 -20.80 3.53
C ARG A 118 11.47 -19.94 2.85
N VAL A 119 11.87 -18.75 2.41
CA VAL A 119 10.99 -17.83 1.67
C VAL A 119 11.26 -17.97 0.18
N ILE A 120 10.22 -18.24 -0.60
CA ILE A 120 10.28 -18.29 -2.06
C ILE A 120 9.29 -17.27 -2.60
N SER A 121 9.80 -16.17 -3.14
CA SER A 121 8.98 -15.06 -3.65
C SER A 121 9.48 -14.62 -5.02
N THR A 122 8.55 -14.36 -5.94
CA THR A 122 8.87 -13.69 -7.22
C THR A 122 9.08 -12.17 -7.07
N ASP A 123 8.72 -11.60 -5.92
CA ASP A 123 8.93 -10.20 -5.58
C ASP A 123 10.07 -10.11 -4.55
N ALA A 124 11.18 -9.48 -4.94
CA ALA A 124 12.40 -9.39 -4.14
C ALA A 124 12.21 -8.60 -2.84
N LEU A 125 11.36 -7.56 -2.86
CA LEU A 125 11.05 -6.77 -1.69
C LEU A 125 10.22 -7.57 -0.69
N VAL A 126 9.20 -8.29 -1.19
CA VAL A 126 8.42 -9.23 -0.36
C VAL A 126 9.32 -10.30 0.24
N SER A 127 10.26 -10.86 -0.53
CA SER A 127 11.21 -11.87 -0.05
C SER A 127 12.04 -11.36 1.13
N SER A 128 12.61 -10.16 0.96
CA SER A 128 13.46 -9.50 1.96
C SER A 128 12.67 -9.18 3.23
N MET A 129 11.48 -8.61 3.09
CA MET A 129 10.62 -8.26 4.22
C MET A 129 10.10 -9.49 4.96
N ALA A 130 9.71 -10.55 4.25
CA ALA A 130 9.27 -11.81 4.88
C ALA A 130 10.42 -12.49 5.64
N THR A 131 11.63 -12.45 5.10
CA THR A 131 12.84 -12.95 5.76
C THR A 131 13.15 -12.16 7.04
N ALA A 132 13.09 -10.82 6.97
CA ALA A 132 13.28 -9.97 8.14
C ALA A 132 12.21 -10.23 9.22
N TRP A 133 10.95 -10.42 8.80
CA TRP A 133 9.85 -10.73 9.72
C TRP A 133 10.05 -12.07 10.42
N ALA A 134 10.40 -13.13 9.68
CA ALA A 134 10.67 -14.44 10.24
C ALA A 134 11.82 -14.39 11.26
N ARG A 135 12.92 -13.68 10.94
CA ARG A 135 14.03 -13.45 11.89
C ARG A 135 13.57 -12.72 13.15
N HIS A 136 12.72 -11.70 13.02
CA HIS A 136 12.16 -10.98 14.16
C HIS A 136 11.31 -11.87 15.06
N LEU A 137 10.58 -12.85 14.50
CA LEU A 137 9.85 -13.87 15.24
C LEU A 137 10.77 -14.93 15.89
N GLY A 138 12.07 -14.90 15.59
CA GLY A 138 13.08 -15.82 16.12
C GLY A 138 13.24 -17.09 15.30
N ALA A 139 12.77 -17.11 14.05
CA ALA A 139 13.00 -18.22 13.12
C ALA A 139 14.42 -18.17 12.53
N HIS A 140 14.88 -19.32 12.04
CA HIS A 140 16.13 -19.49 11.30
C HIS A 140 15.84 -19.50 9.80
N ILE A 141 16.64 -18.78 9.01
CA ILE A 141 16.48 -18.76 7.56
C ILE A 141 17.42 -19.78 6.95
N VAL A 142 16.88 -20.75 6.21
CA VAL A 142 17.66 -21.89 5.70
C VAL A 142 17.57 -22.02 4.18
N GLU A 143 18.73 -22.20 3.56
CA GLU A 143 18.85 -22.40 2.10
C GLU A 143 18.49 -23.83 1.68
N GLN A 144 18.79 -24.82 2.51
CA GLN A 144 18.63 -26.26 2.21
C GLN A 144 18.10 -27.04 3.41
N GLY A 145 17.66 -28.27 3.17
CA GLY A 145 17.08 -29.14 4.21
C GLY A 145 15.58 -28.94 4.44
N PRO A 146 15.00 -29.65 5.42
CA PRO A 146 13.60 -29.51 5.80
C PRO A 146 13.33 -28.13 6.38
N ALA A 147 12.26 -27.47 5.94
CA ALA A 147 11.89 -26.14 6.38
C ALA A 147 10.40 -25.89 6.16
N LEU A 148 9.83 -24.93 6.89
CA LEU A 148 8.57 -24.31 6.54
C LEU A 148 8.78 -23.44 5.30
N VAL A 149 8.18 -23.84 4.18
CA VAL A 149 8.30 -23.11 2.91
C VAL A 149 7.16 -22.10 2.80
N LEU A 150 7.52 -20.83 2.71
CA LEU A 150 6.61 -19.72 2.53
C LEU A 150 6.69 -19.25 1.08
N GLU A 151 5.68 -19.61 0.29
CA GLU A 151 5.64 -19.30 -1.14
C GLU A 151 4.75 -18.09 -1.44
N HIS A 152 5.28 -17.16 -2.22
CA HIS A 152 4.55 -16.06 -2.82
C HIS A 152 4.81 -16.04 -4.33
N SER A 153 3.76 -16.22 -5.12
CA SER A 153 3.82 -15.97 -6.56
C SER A 153 3.08 -14.67 -6.87
N ALA A 154 3.59 -13.89 -7.83
CA ALA A 154 2.99 -12.63 -8.28
C ALA A 154 1.55 -12.77 -8.81
N ARG A 155 1.03 -14.01 -8.98
CA ARG A 155 -0.39 -14.28 -9.22
C ARG A 155 -1.19 -13.96 -7.96
N GLY A 156 -1.50 -12.67 -7.84
CA GLY A 156 -2.43 -12.16 -6.87
C GLY A 156 -1.74 -11.47 -5.70
N ARG A 157 -1.56 -10.16 -5.83
CA ARG A 157 -1.69 -9.25 -4.67
C ARG A 157 -3.15 -9.30 -4.17
N VAL A 158 -3.62 -10.48 -3.79
CA VAL A 158 -4.94 -10.68 -3.17
C VAL A 158 -4.74 -10.35 -1.71
N PHE A 159 -4.71 -9.06 -1.41
CA PHE A 159 -4.94 -8.62 -0.04
C PHE A 159 -6.37 -9.07 0.32
N PRO A 160 -6.56 -9.80 1.44
CA PRO A 160 -7.87 -10.27 1.82
C PRO A 160 -8.83 -9.08 1.89
N GLN A 161 -9.93 -9.13 1.12
CA GLN A 161 -11.00 -8.12 1.09
C GLN A 161 -11.83 -8.05 2.39
N ALA A 162 -11.29 -8.57 3.50
CA ALA A 162 -12.01 -8.62 4.76
C ALA A 162 -11.85 -7.29 5.50
N HIS A 163 -12.91 -6.48 5.44
CA HIS A 163 -13.11 -5.25 6.22
C HIS A 163 -12.63 -5.42 7.68
N GLY A 164 -11.92 -4.42 8.21
CA GLY A 164 -11.31 -4.42 9.54
C GLY A 164 -9.98 -5.21 9.67
N ARG A 165 -9.79 -6.30 8.89
CA ARG A 165 -8.51 -7.04 8.91
C ARG A 165 -7.37 -6.26 8.28
N LEU A 166 -7.66 -5.44 7.27
CA LEU A 166 -6.64 -4.61 6.62
C LEU A 166 -6.09 -3.55 7.58
N ALA A 167 -6.94 -2.85 8.34
CA ALA A 167 -6.51 -1.86 9.32
C ALA A 167 -5.63 -2.49 10.41
N GLN A 168 -6.05 -3.62 10.99
CA GLN A 168 -5.21 -4.32 11.97
C GLN A 168 -3.90 -4.84 11.36
N ALA A 169 -3.93 -5.34 10.13
CA ALA A 169 -2.71 -5.79 9.46
C ALA A 169 -1.76 -4.63 9.15
N ALA A 170 -2.30 -3.46 8.78
CA ALA A 170 -1.51 -2.25 8.55
C ALA A 170 -0.87 -1.77 9.86
N VAL A 171 -1.57 -1.83 10.98
CA VAL A 171 -1.00 -1.52 12.31
C VAL A 171 0.22 -2.39 12.59
N ASP A 172 0.13 -3.70 12.35
CA ASP A 172 1.27 -4.60 12.58
C ASP A 172 2.47 -4.25 11.67
N VAL A 173 2.22 -3.85 10.41
CA VAL A 173 3.27 -3.39 9.49
C VAL A 173 3.88 -2.07 9.97
N PHE A 174 3.07 -1.11 10.40
CA PHE A 174 3.58 0.13 10.97
C PHE A 174 4.44 -0.15 12.20
N GLN A 175 4.01 -1.00 13.13
CA GLN A 175 4.83 -1.35 14.29
C GLN A 175 6.15 -2.05 13.89
N ALA A 176 6.14 -2.87 12.84
CA ALA A 176 7.37 -3.45 12.30
C ALA A 176 8.33 -2.37 11.77
N ILE A 177 7.83 -1.38 11.03
CA ILE A 177 8.63 -0.21 10.60
C ILE A 177 9.17 0.55 11.82
N ARG A 178 8.33 0.80 12.83
CA ARG A 178 8.74 1.50 14.06
C ARG A 178 9.85 0.78 14.81
N ALA A 179 9.82 -0.55 14.78
CA ALA A 179 10.80 -1.41 15.44
C ALA A 179 12.13 -1.51 14.65
N GLY A 180 12.26 -0.82 13.51
CA GLY A 180 13.44 -0.88 12.65
C GLY A 180 13.59 -2.21 11.92
N MET A 181 12.52 -3.01 11.82
CA MET A 181 12.59 -4.35 11.22
C MET A 181 13.05 -4.34 9.75
N PHE A 182 12.84 -3.22 9.07
CA PHE A 182 13.10 -3.07 7.63
C PHE A 182 14.19 -2.04 7.32
N ASP A 183 14.95 -1.58 8.31
CA ASP A 183 15.93 -0.49 8.14
C ASP A 183 17.05 -0.85 7.15
N ASP A 184 17.38 -2.15 7.04
CA ASP A 184 18.39 -2.67 6.10
C ASP A 184 17.82 -2.98 4.70
N ILE A 185 16.53 -2.71 4.45
CA ILE A 185 15.85 -3.06 3.19
C ILE A 185 15.67 -1.83 2.31
N ASP A 186 16.40 -1.80 1.20
CA ASP A 186 16.25 -0.77 0.17
C ASP A 186 15.10 -1.12 -0.80
N ALA A 187 14.00 -0.37 -0.69
CA ALA A 187 12.82 -0.54 -1.53
C ALA A 187 13.02 -0.07 -2.98
N ASP A 188 13.95 0.87 -3.22
CA ASP A 188 14.20 1.44 -4.54
C ASP A 188 15.07 0.49 -5.38
N GLN A 189 16.10 -0.11 -4.76
CA GLN A 189 16.90 -1.18 -5.38
C GLN A 189 16.03 -2.40 -5.76
N SER A 190 15.06 -2.74 -4.93
CA SER A 190 14.17 -3.89 -5.17
C SER A 190 13.23 -3.68 -6.36
N ARG A 191 12.82 -2.42 -6.64
CA ARG A 191 11.98 -2.08 -7.80
C ARG A 191 12.72 -2.24 -9.14
N ALA A 192 14.02 -1.95 -9.18
CA ALA A 192 14.83 -2.07 -10.40
C ALA A 192 15.01 -3.53 -10.86
N VAL A 193 15.09 -4.47 -9.91
CA VAL A 193 15.30 -5.91 -10.21
C VAL A 193 14.05 -6.57 -10.79
N THR A 194 12.84 -6.13 -10.41
CA THR A 194 11.57 -6.70 -10.92
C THR A 194 11.18 -6.13 -12.30
N ALA A 195 11.77 -5.02 -12.73
CA ALA A 195 11.50 -4.39 -14.03
C ALA A 195 12.44 -4.85 -15.17
N ALA A 196 13.45 -5.67 -14.86
CA ALA A 196 14.41 -6.25 -15.81
C ALA A 196 14.02 -7.70 -16.18
#